data_AF-A0A1V5NVY0-F1
#
_entry.id   AF-A0A1V5NVY0-F1
#
_cell.length_a   1.000
_cell.length_b   1.000
_cell.length_c   1.000
_cell.angle_alpha   90.00
_cell.angle_beta   90.00
_cell.angle_gamma   90.00
#
_symmetry.space_group_name_H-M   'P 1'
#
loop_
_entity.id
_entity.type
_entity.pdbx_description
1 polymer ?
#
loop_
_entity_poly.entity_id
_entity_poly.type
_entity_poly.pdbx_seq_one_letter_code
_entity_poly.pdbx_strand_id
1 'polypeptide(L)'
;MKLRHSVVLMLAFSLFLGTAAFAMTTGEKAAIDTVRREVGLILGAKSSFARPLGQYSDYQADLQVILRKYPVLNKPRQVLLEGRPVKILVPLALSAEDVGGFFQVSPDGSTILSWPAWDKELKPIFRLSRADWEKAPDANSLPQLSELIPVKPDHSAGVPVEISDLEDVYLIDHLESIPPKTQEERKVYTEQEGLAGALGRRTGSSKCISYAVSMASDWWKSVLGLPIGKYVSFVNGTLEYGMNPRLIESLYYSVPKSPYSWVLFTGKDRVTGEKIAYSPKHFAYIVSSIPLPKEVQDPIRKGVRYPLPADGFGMDKPFFPVFDHHHGDVKTIRQGLERYGILFSQHTMRFLHDKLSSPLGVHGVNIVGTARLKGKDVVLYYETFGKNHRDYIEDSFYGPRLRAFPVQFFYQGLAFPHHLRVSMEPRGETLYVRFTDCLGRPAVPDRVSAERDGTPVAVKAAAELHFPAFNEKGVLKLRFEKKYFYAPEEDGAYERTWFFGKSGCVELKEYEKLVAALHANKQNLIEKIRYKPENFYDYLVCREETLRRELLPILRKLSSDPELARAVADEFRRNEVLAKSPLGRECKDLLKFSEAQTIR
;
A
#
# COMPACT_ATOMS: atom_id res chain seq x y z
N MET A 1 44.37 4.24 -78.93
CA MET A 1 43.54 5.24 -78.21
C MET A 1 42.06 4.86 -78.31
N LYS A 2 41.47 4.61 -77.14
CA LYS A 2 40.06 4.78 -76.73
C LYS A 2 38.94 4.01 -77.45
N LEU A 3 38.69 2.80 -76.90
CA LEU A 3 37.38 2.28 -76.52
C LEU A 3 36.46 3.37 -75.94
N ARG A 4 35.17 3.32 -76.27
CA ARG A 4 34.00 3.64 -75.40
C ARG A 4 32.72 3.60 -76.24
N HIS A 5 31.91 2.54 -76.16
CA HIS A 5 30.45 2.57 -76.44
C HIS A 5 29.74 1.30 -75.91
N SER A 6 30.04 0.88 -74.67
CA SER A 6 29.33 -0.26 -74.06
C SER A 6 29.30 -0.21 -72.52
N VAL A 7 28.82 0.89 -71.90
CA VAL A 7 28.54 0.92 -70.43
C VAL A 7 27.39 1.88 -70.07
N VAL A 8 26.33 1.98 -70.87
CA VAL A 8 25.16 2.85 -70.50
C VAL A 8 23.87 2.06 -70.29
N LEU A 9 23.83 0.75 -70.57
CA LEU A 9 22.63 -0.08 -70.36
C LEU A 9 22.64 -0.92 -69.06
N MET A 10 23.57 -0.68 -68.14
CA MET A 10 23.69 -1.40 -66.86
C MET A 10 23.66 -0.48 -65.64
N LEU A 11 23.01 0.69 -65.77
CA LEU A 11 22.91 1.70 -64.71
C LEU A 11 21.50 2.27 -64.52
N ALA A 12 20.48 1.57 -65.05
CA ALA A 12 19.06 1.89 -64.86
C ALA A 12 18.27 0.79 -64.12
N PHE A 13 18.95 -0.24 -63.59
CA PHE A 13 18.31 -1.36 -62.86
C PHE A 13 18.76 -1.51 -61.40
N SER A 14 19.54 -0.55 -60.87
CA SER A 14 20.19 -0.67 -59.55
C SER A 14 19.89 0.49 -58.59
N LEU A 15 18.80 1.24 -58.82
CA LEU A 15 18.38 2.35 -57.94
C LEU A 15 16.87 2.35 -57.64
N PHE A 16 16.30 1.15 -57.56
CA PHE A 16 15.11 0.85 -56.76
C PHE A 16 15.48 -0.21 -55.71
N LEU A 17 16.53 0.04 -54.92
CA LEU A 17 16.58 -0.47 -53.54
C LEU A 17 15.62 0.39 -52.73
N GLY A 18 14.33 0.25 -53.06
CA GLY A 18 13.25 0.80 -52.27
C GLY A 18 13.42 0.27 -50.86
N THR A 19 13.45 1.18 -49.90
CA THR A 19 13.15 0.86 -48.51
C THR A 19 11.89 0.01 -48.53
N ALA A 20 12.04 -1.29 -48.28
CA ALA A 20 10.91 -2.20 -48.19
C ALA A 20 10.04 -1.69 -47.04
N ALA A 21 8.99 -0.94 -47.37
CA ALA A 21 8.02 -0.46 -46.42
C ALA A 21 7.24 -1.70 -45.98
N PHE A 22 7.67 -2.33 -44.89
CA PHE A 22 6.95 -3.44 -44.28
C PHE A 22 5.50 -2.99 -44.02
N ALA A 23 4.54 -3.66 -44.65
CA ALA A 23 3.14 -3.40 -44.41
C ALA A 23 2.83 -3.78 -42.96
N MET A 24 2.22 -2.86 -42.21
CA MET A 24 1.83 -3.15 -40.83
C MET A 24 0.87 -4.34 -40.78
N THR A 25 1.12 -5.23 -39.83
CA THR A 25 0.22 -6.33 -39.47
C THR A 25 -1.11 -5.79 -38.93
N THR A 26 -2.14 -6.65 -38.89
CA THR A 26 -3.44 -6.30 -38.30
C THR A 26 -3.31 -5.89 -36.83
N GLY A 27 -2.52 -6.64 -36.05
CA GLY A 27 -2.26 -6.31 -34.63
C GLY A 27 -1.56 -4.97 -34.45
N GLU A 28 -0.60 -4.64 -35.32
CA GLU A 28 0.09 -3.34 -35.30
C GLU A 28 -0.87 -2.17 -35.58
N LYS A 29 -1.79 -2.31 -36.53
CA LYS A 29 -2.81 -1.29 -36.80
C LYS A 29 -3.71 -1.08 -35.58
N ALA A 30 -4.22 -2.18 -35.02
CA ALA A 30 -5.04 -2.15 -33.81
C ALA A 30 -4.30 -1.52 -32.62
N ALA A 31 -3.00 -1.82 -32.45
CA ALA A 31 -2.19 -1.27 -31.37
C ALA A 31 -2.05 0.26 -31.45
N ILE A 32 -1.83 0.84 -32.63
CA ILE A 32 -1.81 2.30 -32.79
C ILE A 32 -3.16 2.91 -32.39
N ASP A 33 -4.27 2.33 -32.85
CA ASP A 33 -5.59 2.87 -32.58
C ASP A 33 -5.95 2.80 -31.09
N THR A 34 -5.58 1.69 -30.44
CA THR A 34 -5.71 1.50 -28.98
C THR A 34 -4.91 2.56 -28.22
N VAL A 35 -3.64 2.77 -28.56
CA VAL A 35 -2.80 3.78 -27.91
C VAL A 35 -3.29 5.19 -28.18
N ARG A 36 -3.71 5.51 -29.40
CA ARG A 36 -4.25 6.83 -29.75
C ARG A 36 -5.49 7.16 -28.91
N ARG A 37 -6.40 6.19 -28.76
CA ARG A 37 -7.59 6.33 -27.91
C ARG A 37 -7.20 6.57 -26.45
N GLU A 38 -6.28 5.78 -25.91
CA GLU A 38 -5.84 5.96 -24.52
C GLU A 38 -5.15 7.31 -24.29
N VAL A 39 -4.28 7.75 -25.19
CA VAL A 39 -3.67 9.08 -25.13
C VAL A 39 -4.74 10.17 -25.10
N GLY A 40 -5.77 10.06 -25.95
CA GLY A 40 -6.91 10.98 -25.93
C GLY A 40 -7.65 10.98 -24.57
N LEU A 41 -7.84 9.81 -23.97
CA LEU A 41 -8.46 9.68 -22.64
C LEU A 41 -7.59 10.28 -21.53
N ILE A 42 -6.27 10.08 -21.56
CA ILE A 42 -5.33 10.66 -20.58
C ILE A 42 -5.33 12.18 -20.68
N LEU A 43 -5.20 12.72 -21.91
CA LEU A 43 -5.18 14.16 -22.16
C LEU A 43 -6.51 14.83 -21.78
N GLY A 44 -7.63 14.12 -21.93
CA GLY A 44 -8.96 14.57 -21.50
C GLY A 44 -9.30 14.27 -20.04
N ALA A 45 -8.35 13.77 -19.23
CA ALA A 45 -8.53 13.36 -17.83
C ALA A 45 -9.63 12.30 -17.59
N LYS A 46 -9.89 11.45 -18.59
CA LYS A 46 -10.92 10.40 -18.59
C LYS A 46 -10.36 8.98 -18.55
N SER A 47 -9.05 8.80 -18.59
CA SER A 47 -8.41 7.47 -18.50
C SER A 47 -8.77 6.78 -17.19
N SER A 48 -9.30 5.56 -17.29
CA SER A 48 -9.59 4.70 -16.13
C SER A 48 -8.33 4.21 -15.42
N PHE A 49 -7.16 4.32 -16.06
CA PHE A 49 -5.87 3.96 -15.49
C PHE A 49 -5.17 5.16 -14.82
N ALA A 50 -5.03 6.28 -15.52
CA ALA A 50 -4.25 7.41 -15.01
C ALA A 50 -5.01 8.23 -13.96
N ARG A 51 -6.35 8.32 -14.08
CA ARG A 51 -7.16 9.15 -13.18
C ARG A 51 -7.13 8.68 -11.73
N PRO A 52 -7.30 7.39 -11.39
CA PRO A 52 -7.24 6.96 -9.99
C PRO A 52 -5.86 7.20 -9.36
N LEU A 53 -4.77 6.97 -10.10
CA LEU A 53 -3.41 7.30 -9.66
C LEU A 53 -3.21 8.81 -9.46
N GLY A 54 -3.80 9.62 -10.36
CA GLY A 54 -3.76 11.08 -10.32
C GLY A 54 -4.60 11.73 -9.22
N GLN A 55 -5.49 10.97 -8.57
CA GLN A 55 -6.33 11.51 -7.49
C GLN A 55 -5.50 11.89 -6.27
N TYR A 56 -4.43 11.15 -6.01
CA TYR A 56 -3.59 11.33 -4.82
C TYR A 56 -2.12 11.62 -5.16
N SER A 57 -1.72 11.60 -6.43
CA SER A 57 -0.33 11.83 -6.84
C SER A 57 -0.24 12.67 -8.12
N ASP A 58 0.97 13.15 -8.42
CA ASP A 58 1.25 13.89 -9.67
C ASP A 58 1.19 13.02 -10.94
N TYR A 59 0.95 11.70 -10.84
CA TYR A 59 1.09 10.75 -11.94
C TYR A 59 0.38 11.19 -13.22
N GLN A 60 -0.90 11.57 -13.11
CA GLN A 60 -1.70 11.98 -14.26
C GLN A 60 -1.20 13.29 -14.86
N ALA A 61 -0.82 14.26 -14.02
CA ALA A 61 -0.33 15.56 -14.47
C ALA A 61 1.00 15.41 -15.22
N ASP A 62 1.94 14.65 -14.65
CA ASP A 62 3.24 14.37 -15.27
C ASP A 62 3.07 13.61 -16.61
N LEU A 63 2.20 12.59 -16.64
CA LEU A 63 1.89 11.85 -17.86
C LEU A 63 1.23 12.74 -18.94
N GLN A 64 0.36 13.67 -18.55
CA GLN A 64 -0.21 14.64 -19.50
C GLN A 64 0.83 15.60 -20.05
N VAL A 65 1.76 16.10 -19.22
CA VAL A 65 2.87 16.96 -19.67
C VAL A 65 3.68 16.24 -20.74
N ILE A 66 4.02 14.98 -20.47
CA ILE A 66 4.74 14.11 -21.40
C ILE A 66 3.98 13.93 -22.72
N LEU A 67 2.70 13.55 -22.66
CA LEU A 67 1.91 13.24 -23.87
C LEU A 67 1.57 14.50 -24.69
N ARG A 68 1.48 15.68 -24.05
CA ARG A 68 1.37 16.95 -24.77
C ARG A 68 2.67 17.32 -25.48
N LYS A 69 3.82 17.00 -24.87
CA LYS A 69 5.13 17.24 -25.45
C LYS A 69 5.42 16.31 -26.63
N TYR A 70 4.92 15.07 -26.57
CA TYR A 70 5.14 14.04 -27.60
C TYR A 70 3.80 13.45 -28.10
N PRO A 71 2.97 14.23 -28.80
CA PRO A 71 1.60 13.83 -29.15
C PRO A 71 1.51 12.86 -30.33
N VAL A 72 2.60 12.71 -31.09
CA VAL A 72 2.63 11.91 -32.32
C VAL A 72 3.12 10.50 -32.01
N LEU A 73 2.40 9.49 -32.49
CA LEU A 73 2.81 8.08 -32.44
C LEU A 73 3.64 7.73 -33.68
N ASN A 74 4.67 6.91 -33.52
CA ASN A 74 5.40 6.33 -34.66
C ASN A 74 4.91 4.90 -34.97
N LYS A 75 5.40 4.32 -36.08
CA LYS A 75 5.05 2.96 -36.50
C LYS A 75 5.39 1.95 -35.39
N PRO A 76 4.50 1.02 -35.07
CA PRO A 76 4.76 -0.01 -34.07
C PRO A 76 5.69 -1.09 -34.60
N ARG A 77 6.23 -1.90 -33.68
CA ARG A 77 6.96 -3.13 -33.97
C ARG A 77 6.57 -4.23 -32.99
N GLN A 78 6.52 -5.46 -33.48
CA GLN A 78 6.32 -6.63 -32.64
C GLN A 78 7.58 -6.93 -31.81
N VAL A 79 7.38 -7.43 -30.60
CA VAL A 79 8.38 -8.17 -29.83
C VAL A 79 8.04 -9.64 -29.99
N LEU A 80 9.04 -10.41 -30.40
CA LEU A 80 8.93 -11.85 -30.63
C LEU A 80 9.60 -12.61 -29.50
N LEU A 81 9.00 -13.71 -29.06
CA LEU A 81 9.63 -14.70 -28.20
C LEU A 81 9.48 -16.06 -28.88
N GLU A 82 10.60 -16.75 -29.09
CA GLU A 82 10.60 -18.05 -29.81
C GLU A 82 9.88 -17.96 -31.18
N GLY A 83 10.06 -16.83 -31.88
CA GLY A 83 9.46 -16.56 -33.18
C GLY A 83 7.97 -16.18 -33.14
N ARG A 84 7.35 -16.05 -31.96
CA ARG A 84 5.93 -15.69 -31.80
C ARG A 84 5.75 -14.28 -31.25
N PRO A 85 4.83 -13.47 -31.77
CA PRO A 85 4.53 -12.15 -31.20
C PRO A 85 3.99 -12.28 -29.78
N VAL A 86 4.67 -11.64 -28.82
CA VAL A 86 4.30 -11.62 -27.40
C VAL A 86 3.78 -10.26 -26.94
N LYS A 87 4.17 -9.19 -27.62
CA LYS A 87 3.62 -7.85 -27.45
C LYS A 87 3.99 -6.96 -28.63
N ILE A 88 3.35 -5.80 -28.73
CA ILE A 88 3.62 -4.76 -29.72
C ILE A 88 4.08 -3.51 -28.99
N LEU A 89 5.21 -2.94 -29.42
CA LEU A 89 5.68 -1.65 -28.92
C LEU A 89 5.18 -0.52 -29.82
N VAL A 90 4.52 0.46 -29.21
CA VAL A 90 4.06 1.69 -29.89
C VAL A 90 4.83 2.88 -29.29
N PRO A 91 5.86 3.39 -29.98
CA PRO A 91 6.62 4.54 -29.51
C PRO A 91 5.93 5.88 -29.79
N LEU A 92 6.28 6.85 -28.95
CA LEU A 92 6.10 8.27 -29.19
C LEU A 92 7.22 8.80 -30.10
N ALA A 93 6.88 9.71 -31.01
CA ALA A 93 7.87 10.46 -31.79
C ALA A 93 8.42 11.60 -30.92
N LEU A 94 9.70 11.50 -30.53
CA LEU A 94 10.32 12.44 -29.61
C LEU A 94 10.88 13.66 -30.34
N SER A 95 11.37 13.44 -31.56
CA SER A 95 11.89 14.46 -32.47
C SER A 95 11.74 13.96 -33.92
N ALA A 96 12.29 14.71 -34.89
CA ALA A 96 12.40 14.22 -36.26
C ALA A 96 13.33 13.00 -36.38
N GLU A 97 14.32 12.90 -35.48
CA GLU A 97 15.40 11.92 -35.52
C GLU A 97 15.24 10.81 -34.47
N ASP A 98 14.34 10.98 -33.50
CA ASP A 98 14.24 10.10 -32.34
C ASP A 98 12.84 9.59 -32.06
N VAL A 99 12.79 8.36 -31.55
CA VAL A 99 11.59 7.72 -31.01
C VAL A 99 11.86 7.17 -29.61
N GLY A 100 10.81 6.99 -28.82
CA GLY A 100 10.92 6.39 -27.50
C GLY A 100 9.60 6.42 -26.74
N GLY A 101 9.63 6.23 -25.42
CA GLY A 101 8.41 6.26 -24.59
C GLY A 101 7.39 5.22 -25.05
N PHE A 102 7.78 3.95 -25.01
CA PHE A 102 7.01 2.86 -25.61
C PHE A 102 5.81 2.46 -24.75
N PHE A 103 4.62 2.53 -25.35
CA PHE A 103 3.48 1.75 -24.89
C PHE A 103 3.68 0.29 -25.30
N GLN A 104 3.30 -0.64 -24.43
CA GLN A 104 3.34 -2.06 -24.72
C GLN A 104 1.90 -2.57 -24.81
N VAL A 105 1.57 -3.21 -25.91
CA VAL A 105 0.20 -3.63 -26.25
C VAL A 105 0.20 -5.14 -26.52
N SER A 106 -0.93 -5.80 -26.28
CA SER A 106 -1.12 -7.22 -26.58
C SER A 106 -0.81 -7.56 -28.05
N PRO A 107 -0.45 -8.81 -28.37
CA PRO A 107 -0.13 -9.24 -29.75
C PRO A 107 -1.21 -8.93 -30.79
N ASP A 108 -2.48 -8.92 -30.37
CA ASP A 108 -3.64 -8.60 -31.21
C ASP A 108 -3.91 -7.09 -31.31
N GLY A 109 -3.17 -6.26 -30.55
CA GLY A 109 -3.28 -4.80 -30.51
C GLY A 109 -4.47 -4.26 -29.71
N SER A 110 -5.23 -5.11 -29.02
CA SER A 110 -6.48 -4.73 -28.37
C SER A 110 -6.31 -4.10 -26.98
N THR A 111 -5.26 -4.46 -26.25
CA THR A 111 -5.12 -4.20 -24.82
C THR A 111 -3.77 -3.59 -24.49
N ILE A 112 -3.78 -2.47 -23.75
CA ILE A 112 -2.53 -1.88 -23.21
C ILE A 112 -2.05 -2.75 -22.07
N LEU A 113 -0.86 -3.33 -22.22
CA LEU A 113 -0.23 -4.16 -21.21
C LEU A 113 0.62 -3.32 -20.25
N SER A 114 1.29 -2.29 -20.77
CA SER A 114 2.18 -1.42 -19.99
C SER A 114 2.28 -0.01 -20.58
N TRP A 115 2.50 0.96 -19.69
CA TRP A 115 2.65 2.38 -20.01
C TRP A 115 4.12 2.81 -20.02
N PRO A 116 4.46 3.86 -20.79
CA PRO A 116 5.83 4.37 -20.90
C PRO A 116 6.45 4.75 -19.54
N ALA A 117 7.76 4.57 -19.43
CA ALA A 117 8.56 4.94 -18.26
C ALA A 117 9.48 6.15 -18.55
N TRP A 118 9.68 7.00 -17.54
CA TRP A 118 10.33 8.31 -17.65
C TRP A 118 11.32 8.55 -16.51
N ASP A 119 12.35 9.36 -16.75
CA ASP A 119 13.26 9.85 -15.72
C ASP A 119 12.67 11.05 -14.94
N LYS A 120 13.45 11.60 -14.01
CA LYS A 120 13.06 12.74 -13.18
C LYS A 120 12.87 14.04 -13.97
N GLU A 121 13.42 14.14 -15.18
CA GLU A 121 13.23 15.23 -16.12
C GLU A 121 12.08 14.97 -17.11
N LEU A 122 11.27 13.94 -16.86
CA LEU A 122 10.17 13.51 -17.72
C LEU A 122 10.63 13.16 -19.14
N LYS A 123 11.84 12.62 -19.28
CA LYS A 123 12.36 12.08 -20.55
C LYS A 123 12.21 10.56 -20.58
N PRO A 124 11.89 9.96 -21.74
CA PRO A 124 11.65 8.53 -21.81
C PRO A 124 12.95 7.74 -21.64
N ILE A 125 12.84 6.63 -20.92
CA ILE A 125 13.99 5.81 -20.49
C ILE A 125 14.59 5.00 -21.64
N PHE A 126 13.75 4.61 -22.59
CA PHE A 126 14.16 3.95 -23.83
C PHE A 126 13.99 4.92 -24.98
N ARG A 127 15.12 5.30 -25.61
CA ARG A 127 15.19 6.21 -26.75
C ARG A 127 16.11 5.62 -27.82
N LEU A 128 15.69 5.76 -29.06
CA LEU A 128 16.37 5.22 -30.24
C LEU A 128 16.38 6.25 -31.36
N SER A 129 17.32 6.10 -32.29
CA SER A 129 17.23 6.72 -33.60
C SER A 129 15.97 6.22 -34.32
N ARG A 130 15.23 7.15 -34.90
CA ARG A 130 14.08 6.87 -35.76
C ARG A 130 14.48 6.03 -36.97
N ALA A 131 15.65 6.27 -37.54
CA ALA A 131 16.14 5.53 -38.69
C ALA A 131 16.37 4.04 -38.35
N ASP A 132 16.92 3.76 -37.17
CA ASP A 132 17.14 2.38 -36.70
C ASP A 132 15.81 1.69 -36.43
N TRP A 133 14.87 2.39 -35.79
CA TRP A 133 13.52 1.90 -35.53
C TRP A 133 12.75 1.54 -36.81
N GLU A 134 12.80 2.42 -37.82
CA GLU A 134 12.08 2.21 -39.07
C GLU A 134 12.70 1.08 -39.91
N LYS A 135 14.02 0.88 -39.84
CA LYS A 135 14.73 -0.21 -40.54
C LYS A 135 14.63 -1.57 -39.83
N ALA A 136 14.40 -1.57 -38.52
CA ALA A 136 14.29 -2.78 -37.73
C ALA A 136 13.09 -3.64 -38.20
N PRO A 137 13.29 -4.94 -38.50
CA PRO A 137 12.20 -5.85 -38.84
C PRO A 137 11.24 -6.07 -37.66
N ASP A 138 11.77 -6.06 -36.44
CA ASP A 138 11.04 -6.24 -35.19
C ASP A 138 11.79 -5.53 -34.05
N ALA A 139 11.19 -5.45 -32.86
CA ALA A 139 11.81 -4.80 -31.73
C ALA A 139 13.01 -5.58 -31.15
N ASN A 140 13.10 -6.90 -31.39
CA ASN A 140 14.18 -7.73 -30.86
C ASN A 140 15.52 -7.44 -31.54
N SER A 141 15.52 -6.89 -32.76
CA SER A 141 16.73 -6.51 -33.46
C SER A 141 17.42 -5.27 -32.89
N LEU A 142 16.85 -4.63 -31.86
CA LEU A 142 17.33 -3.37 -31.29
C LEU A 142 17.88 -3.58 -29.88
N PRO A 143 19.22 -3.59 -29.69
CA PRO A 143 19.85 -3.91 -28.41
C PRO A 143 19.42 -3.01 -27.24
N GLN A 144 19.10 -1.74 -27.51
CA GLN A 144 18.66 -0.78 -26.51
C GLN A 144 17.29 -1.13 -25.90
N LEU A 145 16.53 -2.03 -26.54
CA LEU A 145 15.23 -2.52 -26.06
C LEU A 145 15.34 -3.89 -25.39
N SER A 146 16.54 -4.42 -25.16
CA SER A 146 16.73 -5.76 -24.59
C SER A 146 15.99 -5.97 -23.26
N GLU A 147 15.85 -4.92 -22.45
CA GLU A 147 15.14 -4.97 -21.17
C GLU A 147 13.62 -5.11 -21.30
N LEU A 148 13.06 -4.78 -22.48
CA LEU A 148 11.65 -4.93 -22.80
C LEU A 148 11.35 -6.28 -23.46
N ILE A 149 12.35 -7.12 -23.70
CA ILE A 149 12.16 -8.44 -24.32
C ILE A 149 11.93 -9.46 -23.19
N PRO A 150 10.84 -10.24 -23.23
CA PRO A 150 10.60 -11.28 -22.24
C PRO A 150 11.75 -12.28 -22.19
N VAL A 151 12.14 -12.69 -20.98
CA VAL A 151 13.26 -13.61 -20.77
C VAL A 151 12.83 -15.07 -20.86
N LYS A 152 11.52 -15.33 -20.71
CA LYS A 152 10.91 -16.67 -20.73
C LYS A 152 9.42 -16.57 -21.09
N PRO A 153 8.79 -17.67 -21.55
CA PRO A 153 7.38 -17.66 -21.92
C PRO A 153 6.44 -17.58 -20.71
N ASP A 154 6.88 -18.04 -19.53
CA ASP A 154 6.04 -18.17 -18.34
C ASP A 154 6.40 -17.22 -17.20
N HIS A 155 5.42 -16.89 -16.36
CA HIS A 155 5.59 -16.09 -15.14
C HIS A 155 6.38 -16.81 -14.04
N SER A 156 7.01 -16.10 -13.11
CA SER A 156 7.85 -16.73 -12.06
C SER A 156 7.14 -17.22 -10.81
N ALA A 157 6.05 -16.58 -10.40
CA ALA A 157 5.39 -16.85 -9.13
C ALA A 157 3.96 -16.33 -9.17
N GLY A 158 3.02 -17.02 -8.52
CA GLY A 158 1.60 -16.67 -8.62
C GLY A 158 1.02 -16.85 -10.02
N VAL A 159 -0.30 -16.93 -10.08
CA VAL A 159 -1.03 -16.88 -11.36
C VAL A 159 -1.42 -15.41 -11.56
N PRO A 160 -0.94 -14.71 -12.60
CA PRO A 160 -1.44 -13.39 -12.94
C PRO A 160 -2.94 -13.45 -13.21
N VAL A 161 -3.67 -12.47 -12.68
CA VAL A 161 -5.13 -12.43 -12.79
C VAL A 161 -5.60 -10.99 -12.96
N GLU A 162 -6.73 -10.83 -13.63
CA GLU A 162 -7.60 -9.66 -13.50
C GLU A 162 -8.88 -10.09 -12.78
N ILE A 163 -9.69 -9.11 -12.35
CA ILE A 163 -10.95 -9.37 -11.63
C ILE A 163 -11.89 -10.29 -12.43
N SER A 164 -11.88 -10.18 -13.76
CA SER A 164 -12.69 -11.02 -14.65
C SER A 164 -12.32 -12.51 -14.66
N ASP A 165 -11.17 -12.90 -14.09
CA ASP A 165 -10.76 -14.31 -13.99
C ASP A 165 -11.29 -15.01 -12.74
N LEU A 166 -11.96 -14.26 -11.86
CA LEU A 166 -12.15 -14.64 -10.46
C LEU A 166 -13.64 -14.74 -10.09
N GLU A 167 -13.92 -15.64 -9.14
CA GLU A 167 -15.23 -15.84 -8.52
C GLU A 167 -15.17 -15.47 -7.02
N ASP A 168 -16.30 -15.16 -6.38
CA ASP A 168 -16.38 -14.79 -4.95
C ASP A 168 -15.29 -13.77 -4.52
N VAL A 169 -15.20 -12.69 -5.29
CA VAL A 169 -14.11 -11.72 -5.16
C VAL A 169 -14.38 -10.76 -4.01
N TYR A 170 -13.43 -10.69 -3.08
CA TYR A 170 -13.28 -9.55 -2.18
C TYR A 170 -11.96 -8.85 -2.50
N LEU A 171 -12.01 -7.55 -2.74
CA LEU A 171 -10.85 -6.67 -2.90
C LEU A 171 -11.01 -5.47 -1.98
N ILE A 172 -9.90 -4.98 -1.44
CA ILE A 172 -9.88 -3.70 -0.74
C ILE A 172 -10.17 -2.55 -1.70
N ASP A 173 -10.81 -1.49 -1.20
CA ASP A 173 -11.00 -0.25 -1.95
C ASP A 173 -9.64 0.43 -2.20
N HIS A 174 -9.63 1.44 -3.07
CA HIS A 174 -8.43 2.23 -3.38
C HIS A 174 -7.27 1.43 -3.98
N LEU A 175 -7.49 0.20 -4.44
CA LEU A 175 -6.47 -0.63 -5.06
C LEU A 175 -5.89 0.02 -6.33
N GLU A 176 -6.75 0.64 -7.14
CA GLU A 176 -6.42 1.38 -8.35
C GLU A 176 -5.61 2.67 -8.09
N SER A 177 -5.63 3.17 -6.85
CA SER A 177 -4.85 4.33 -6.41
C SER A 177 -3.48 3.97 -5.84
N ILE A 178 -3.16 2.68 -5.68
CA ILE A 178 -1.81 2.25 -5.25
C ILE A 178 -0.84 2.48 -6.41
N PRO A 179 0.13 3.40 -6.29
CA PRO A 179 1.09 3.61 -7.34
C PRO A 179 1.97 2.37 -7.49
N PRO A 180 2.12 1.84 -8.70
CA PRO A 180 2.98 0.69 -8.91
C PRO A 180 4.44 1.07 -8.72
N LYS A 181 5.23 0.11 -8.24
CA LYS A 181 6.67 0.26 -7.98
C LYS A 181 7.42 -0.89 -8.61
N THR A 182 8.72 -0.70 -8.86
CA THR A 182 9.55 -1.77 -9.43
C THR A 182 10.90 -1.86 -8.76
N GLN A 183 11.32 -3.10 -8.55
CA GLN A 183 12.65 -3.46 -8.06
C GLN A 183 13.63 -3.80 -9.17
N GLU A 184 13.15 -3.91 -10.40
CA GLU A 184 13.98 -4.33 -11.52
C GLU A 184 14.90 -3.19 -11.93
N GLU A 185 16.16 -3.54 -12.10
CA GLU A 185 17.23 -2.60 -12.39
C GLU A 185 17.54 -2.52 -13.86
N ARG A 186 17.99 -1.32 -14.28
CA ARG A 186 18.53 -1.14 -15.62
C ARG A 186 19.98 -1.58 -15.66
N LYS A 187 20.34 -2.25 -16.74
CA LYS A 187 21.67 -2.79 -17.01
C LYS A 187 22.78 -1.74 -16.85
N VAL A 188 22.52 -0.49 -17.26
CA VAL A 188 23.43 0.66 -17.11
C VAL A 188 23.84 0.93 -15.66
N TYR A 189 22.98 0.65 -14.67
CA TYR A 189 23.34 0.80 -13.25
C TYR A 189 24.09 -0.41 -12.71
N THR A 190 23.93 -1.59 -13.32
CA THR A 190 24.65 -2.83 -12.96
C THR A 190 26.03 -2.97 -13.63
N GLU A 191 26.34 -2.16 -14.64
CA GLU A 191 27.61 -2.18 -15.38
C GLU A 191 28.72 -1.28 -14.78
N GLN A 192 28.48 -0.64 -13.63
CA GLN A 192 29.55 0.05 -12.88
C GLN A 192 30.61 -0.97 -12.40
N GLU A 193 31.90 -0.62 -12.52
CA GLU A 193 33.03 -1.50 -12.22
C GLU A 193 32.91 -2.16 -10.83
N GLY A 194 32.95 -3.50 -10.80
CA GLY A 194 32.83 -4.31 -9.58
C GLY A 194 31.66 -5.30 -9.56
N LEU A 195 30.72 -5.21 -10.51
CA LEU A 195 29.46 -5.99 -10.52
C LEU A 195 29.38 -7.10 -11.57
N ALA A 196 30.37 -7.23 -12.46
CA ALA A 196 30.35 -8.14 -13.61
C ALA A 196 30.35 -9.65 -13.30
N GLY A 197 30.43 -10.06 -12.02
CA GLY A 197 30.70 -11.45 -11.63
C GLY A 197 29.50 -12.34 -11.29
N ALA A 198 28.26 -11.83 -11.24
CA ALA A 198 27.14 -12.57 -10.63
C ALA A 198 25.84 -12.60 -11.46
N LEU A 199 25.96 -12.68 -12.80
CA LEU A 199 24.80 -12.74 -13.70
C LEU A 199 24.02 -14.06 -13.58
N GLY A 200 23.12 -14.08 -12.60
CA GLY A 200 22.02 -15.02 -12.47
C GLY A 200 20.66 -14.34 -12.66
N ARG A 201 20.25 -14.22 -13.93
CA ARG A 201 18.87 -14.29 -14.52
C ARG A 201 17.74 -13.34 -14.07
N ARG A 202 17.86 -12.57 -12.98
CA ARG A 202 17.01 -11.40 -12.67
C ARG A 202 17.91 -10.29 -12.15
N THR A 203 17.81 -9.11 -12.74
CA THR A 203 18.65 -7.95 -12.41
C THR A 203 18.06 -7.14 -11.25
N GLY A 204 16.85 -7.44 -10.79
CA GLY A 204 16.22 -6.72 -9.68
C GLY A 204 16.87 -6.88 -8.31
N SER A 205 16.81 -5.80 -7.54
CA SER A 205 17.22 -5.79 -6.13
C SER A 205 16.40 -6.77 -5.29
N SER A 206 17.01 -7.44 -4.32
CA SER A 206 16.33 -8.40 -3.42
C SER A 206 15.56 -7.71 -2.28
N LYS A 207 15.06 -6.49 -2.53
CA LYS A 207 14.55 -5.54 -1.54
C LYS A 207 13.03 -5.55 -1.42
N CYS A 208 12.37 -6.65 -1.80
CA CYS A 208 10.92 -6.79 -1.90
C CYS A 208 10.14 -6.36 -0.66
N ILE A 209 10.69 -6.57 0.54
CA ILE A 209 10.03 -6.24 1.80
C ILE A 209 9.87 -4.72 1.99
N SER A 210 10.87 -3.91 1.62
CA SER A 210 10.79 -2.44 1.73
C SER A 210 9.81 -1.85 0.71
N TYR A 211 9.72 -2.45 -0.48
CA TYR A 211 8.73 -2.10 -1.49
C TYR A 211 7.31 -2.46 -1.05
N ALA A 212 7.10 -3.66 -0.51
CA ALA A 212 5.81 -4.08 0.02
C ALA A 212 5.32 -3.13 1.13
N VAL A 213 6.13 -2.86 2.16
CA VAL A 213 5.70 -1.96 3.24
C VAL A 213 5.49 -0.51 2.75
N SER A 214 6.26 -0.06 1.75
CA SER A 214 6.06 1.25 1.13
C SER A 214 4.71 1.35 0.40
N MET A 215 4.25 0.28 -0.25
CA MET A 215 2.93 0.24 -0.88
C MET A 215 1.79 0.18 0.16
N ALA A 216 2.00 -0.49 1.30
CA ALA A 216 1.04 -0.46 2.41
C ALA A 216 0.86 0.98 2.96
N SER A 217 1.96 1.73 3.06
CA SER A 217 1.93 3.16 3.41
C SER A 217 1.15 3.99 2.38
N ASP A 218 1.36 3.75 1.08
CA ASP A 218 0.64 4.49 0.03
C ASP A 218 -0.84 4.18 -0.02
N TRP A 219 -1.23 2.93 0.23
CA TRP A 219 -2.63 2.55 0.34
C TRP A 219 -3.31 3.28 1.51
N TRP A 220 -2.69 3.28 2.70
CA TRP A 220 -3.22 4.02 3.84
C TRP A 220 -3.30 5.53 3.59
N LYS A 221 -2.28 6.10 2.93
CA LYS A 221 -2.34 7.50 2.51
C LYS A 221 -3.53 7.76 1.57
N SER A 222 -3.81 6.86 0.62
CA SER A 222 -4.97 6.97 -0.26
C SER A 222 -6.30 6.94 0.52
N VAL A 223 -6.45 5.98 1.46
CA VAL A 223 -7.62 5.84 2.34
C VAL A 223 -7.83 7.09 3.19
N LEU A 224 -6.74 7.67 3.69
CA LEU A 224 -6.74 8.90 4.46
C LEU A 224 -6.88 10.16 3.58
N GLY A 225 -6.92 10.05 2.25
CA GLY A 225 -6.93 11.20 1.35
C GLY A 225 -5.71 12.10 1.50
N LEU A 226 -4.56 11.51 1.85
CA LEU A 226 -3.28 12.20 1.94
C LEU A 226 -2.59 12.21 0.58
N PRO A 227 -1.84 13.28 0.26
CA PRO A 227 -1.04 13.32 -0.95
C PRO A 227 0.06 12.25 -0.90
N ILE A 228 0.28 11.65 -2.07
CA ILE A 228 1.29 10.65 -2.35
C ILE A 228 2.36 11.32 -3.22
N GLY A 229 3.59 11.36 -2.69
CA GLY A 229 4.71 11.99 -3.37
C GLY A 229 5.23 11.20 -4.57
N LYS A 230 6.35 11.67 -5.11
CA LYS A 230 7.13 10.98 -6.14
C LYS A 230 8.59 10.93 -5.76
N TYR A 231 9.31 9.94 -6.26
CA TYR A 231 10.73 9.74 -6.01
C TYR A 231 11.44 9.23 -7.25
N VAL A 232 12.74 9.47 -7.30
CA VAL A 232 13.60 8.84 -8.30
C VAL A 232 14.01 7.48 -7.77
N SER A 233 13.60 6.43 -8.47
CA SER A 233 13.91 5.06 -8.12
C SER A 233 15.42 4.86 -8.06
N PHE A 234 15.89 4.40 -6.91
CA PHE A 234 17.32 4.16 -6.69
C PHE A 234 17.88 3.09 -7.65
N VAL A 235 17.02 2.11 -8.00
CA VAL A 235 17.37 0.86 -8.69
C VAL A 235 17.35 1.00 -10.22
N ASN A 236 16.49 1.85 -10.78
CA ASN A 236 16.36 2.00 -12.25
C ASN A 236 16.34 3.44 -12.76
N GLY A 237 16.39 4.44 -11.87
CA GLY A 237 16.39 5.86 -12.23
C GLY A 237 15.06 6.38 -12.78
N THR A 238 14.00 5.56 -12.81
CA THR A 238 12.66 6.00 -13.21
C THR A 238 12.07 6.95 -12.17
N LEU A 239 11.21 7.86 -12.62
CA LEU A 239 10.31 8.60 -11.74
C LEU A 239 9.16 7.67 -11.33
N GLU A 240 9.13 7.32 -10.05
CA GLU A 240 8.07 6.51 -9.42
C GLU A 240 7.25 7.37 -8.46
N TYR A 241 6.07 6.88 -8.12
CA TYR A 241 5.11 7.59 -7.27
C TYR A 241 4.89 6.73 -6.02
N GLY A 242 4.65 7.37 -4.89
CA GLY A 242 4.57 6.66 -3.61
C GLY A 242 5.63 7.05 -2.59
N MET A 243 5.58 6.32 -1.49
CA MET A 243 6.59 6.29 -0.46
C MET A 243 7.87 5.67 -1.02
N ASN A 244 9.00 6.36 -0.89
CA ASN A 244 10.28 5.85 -1.38
C ASN A 244 10.72 4.62 -0.56
N PRO A 245 10.81 3.42 -1.15
CA PRO A 245 11.21 2.21 -0.43
C PRO A 245 12.65 2.29 0.09
N ARG A 246 13.54 3.04 -0.60
CA ARG A 246 14.92 3.27 -0.16
C ARG A 246 15.00 4.11 1.12
N LEU A 247 14.05 5.02 1.34
CA LEU A 247 13.95 5.76 2.60
C LEU A 247 13.64 4.81 3.76
N ILE A 248 12.64 3.93 3.59
CA ILE A 248 12.26 2.95 4.63
C ILE A 248 13.40 1.97 4.88
N GLU A 249 14.08 1.53 3.83
CA GLU A 249 15.26 0.68 3.94
C GLU A 249 16.40 1.38 4.68
N SER A 250 16.66 2.66 4.41
CA SER A 250 17.68 3.44 5.13
C SER A 250 17.37 3.50 6.62
N LEU A 251 16.10 3.61 7.01
CA LEU A 251 15.69 3.51 8.42
C LEU A 251 15.95 2.12 9.01
N TYR A 252 15.76 1.06 8.23
CA TYR A 252 16.08 -0.29 8.68
C TYR A 252 17.53 -0.44 9.10
N TYR A 253 18.47 0.11 8.33
CA TYR A 253 19.89 0.10 8.68
C TYR A 253 20.22 1.04 9.85
N SER A 254 19.49 2.15 10.01
CA SER A 254 19.76 3.12 11.08
C SER A 254 19.11 2.77 12.42
N VAL A 255 18.12 1.86 12.45
CA VAL A 255 17.37 1.47 13.65
C VAL A 255 17.82 0.08 14.12
N PRO A 256 18.86 -0.02 14.98
CA PRO A 256 19.50 -1.29 15.33
C PRO A 256 18.71 -2.17 16.30
N LYS A 257 17.60 -1.68 16.89
CA LYS A 257 16.84 -2.41 17.91
C LYS A 257 15.33 -2.35 17.64
N SER A 258 14.70 -3.51 17.56
CA SER A 258 13.25 -3.69 17.77
C SER A 258 13.05 -4.59 18.98
N PRO A 259 12.13 -4.25 19.90
CA PRO A 259 11.79 -5.13 21.01
C PRO A 259 11.01 -6.37 20.56
N TYR A 260 10.41 -6.36 19.37
CA TYR A 260 9.45 -7.38 18.89
C TYR A 260 10.02 -8.34 17.86
N SER A 261 11.15 -7.97 17.24
CA SER A 261 11.83 -8.81 16.27
C SER A 261 13.33 -8.53 16.28
N TRP A 262 14.12 -9.45 15.75
CA TRP A 262 15.54 -9.20 15.53
C TRP A 262 15.71 -8.46 14.21
N VAL A 263 16.68 -7.56 14.14
CA VAL A 263 17.15 -7.05 12.85
C VAL A 263 17.76 -8.25 12.13
N LEU A 264 17.08 -8.70 11.08
CA LEU A 264 17.54 -9.83 10.28
C LEU A 264 18.08 -9.30 8.96
N PHE A 265 19.21 -9.86 8.58
CA PHE A 265 19.81 -9.62 7.28
C PHE A 265 20.02 -10.96 6.59
N THR A 266 19.73 -11.03 5.30
CA THR A 266 20.03 -12.19 4.46
C THR A 266 21.02 -11.80 3.37
N GLY A 267 21.92 -12.73 3.02
CA GLY A 267 22.87 -12.60 1.92
C GLY A 267 23.51 -11.21 1.74
N LYS A 268 23.84 -10.91 0.49
CA LYS A 268 24.09 -9.55 0.02
C LYS A 268 23.23 -9.32 -1.21
N ASP A 269 22.68 -8.13 -1.32
CA ASP A 269 22.04 -7.66 -2.53
C ASP A 269 23.09 -7.69 -3.64
N ARG A 270 22.75 -8.36 -4.74
CA ARG A 270 23.72 -8.63 -5.81
C ARG A 270 24.13 -7.35 -6.54
N VAL A 271 23.33 -6.31 -6.42
CA VAL A 271 23.56 -5.02 -7.05
C VAL A 271 24.23 -4.10 -6.06
N THR A 272 23.54 -3.84 -4.94
CA THR A 272 23.99 -2.77 -4.06
C THR A 272 25.14 -3.22 -3.16
N GLY A 273 25.38 -4.54 -3.07
CA GLY A 273 26.37 -5.15 -2.17
C GLY A 273 25.99 -5.08 -0.70
N GLU A 274 24.87 -4.44 -0.36
CA GLU A 274 24.37 -4.31 1.01
C GLU A 274 23.84 -5.64 1.52
N LYS A 275 23.85 -5.82 2.83
CA LYS A 275 23.11 -6.93 3.47
C LYS A 275 21.62 -6.73 3.26
N ILE A 276 20.88 -7.70 2.73
CA ILE A 276 19.44 -7.51 2.43
C ILE A 276 18.64 -7.52 3.73
N ALA A 277 17.88 -6.47 4.00
CA ALA A 277 16.98 -6.39 5.14
C ALA A 277 15.84 -7.42 5.03
N TYR A 278 15.64 -8.25 6.06
CA TYR A 278 14.84 -9.47 5.97
C TYR A 278 13.71 -9.61 7.01
N SER A 279 13.46 -8.65 7.88
CA SER A 279 12.43 -8.78 8.92
C SER A 279 11.17 -7.97 8.61
N PRO A 280 10.05 -8.58 8.13
CA PRO A 280 8.80 -7.84 7.91
C PRO A 280 8.28 -7.20 9.19
N LYS A 281 8.35 -7.89 10.34
CA LYS A 281 7.93 -7.32 11.63
C LYS A 281 8.77 -6.09 12.02
N HIS A 282 10.06 -6.06 11.68
CA HIS A 282 10.91 -4.89 11.93
C HIS A 282 10.57 -3.73 10.98
N PHE A 283 10.28 -4.01 9.71
CA PHE A 283 9.77 -3.00 8.77
C PHE A 283 8.42 -2.44 9.23
N ALA A 284 7.50 -3.30 9.65
CA ALA A 284 6.21 -2.89 10.18
C ALA A 284 6.38 -2.00 11.42
N TYR A 285 7.26 -2.39 12.35
CA TYR A 285 7.63 -1.59 13.53
C TYR A 285 8.16 -0.20 13.16
N ILE A 286 9.07 -0.11 12.18
CA ILE A 286 9.64 1.16 11.72
C ILE A 286 8.56 2.09 11.19
N VAL A 287 7.61 1.58 10.40
CA VAL A 287 6.59 2.45 9.79
C VAL A 287 5.46 2.81 10.75
N SER A 288 5.24 2.03 11.81
CA SER A 288 4.08 2.19 12.69
C SER A 288 4.36 2.68 14.11
N SER A 289 5.61 2.63 14.60
CA SER A 289 5.84 2.67 16.05
C SER A 289 7.07 3.41 16.54
N ILE A 290 8.00 3.81 15.66
CA ILE A 290 9.16 4.59 16.09
C ILE A 290 8.92 6.10 15.90
N PRO A 291 9.44 6.94 16.81
CA PRO A 291 9.60 8.36 16.52
C PRO A 291 10.50 8.54 15.29
N LEU A 292 10.04 9.30 14.32
CA LEU A 292 10.76 9.52 13.07
C LEU A 292 11.77 10.66 13.21
N PRO A 293 13.03 10.48 12.78
CA PRO A 293 13.95 11.61 12.63
C PRO A 293 13.47 12.54 11.51
N LYS A 294 13.98 13.77 11.45
CA LYS A 294 13.68 14.71 10.34
C LYS A 294 14.14 14.17 8.99
N GLU A 295 15.28 13.50 8.98
CA GLU A 295 15.88 12.92 7.78
C GLU A 295 16.68 11.66 8.15
N VAL A 296 16.91 10.79 7.16
CA VAL A 296 17.76 9.59 7.29
C VAL A 296 18.84 9.59 6.21
N GLN A 297 20.05 9.21 6.59
CA GLN A 297 21.19 9.11 5.68
C GLN A 297 21.07 7.84 4.82
N ASP A 298 21.30 7.96 3.51
CA ASP A 298 21.42 6.78 2.64
C ASP A 298 22.67 5.97 3.05
N PRO A 299 22.54 4.65 3.26
CA PRO A 299 23.66 3.81 3.73
C PRO A 299 24.75 3.56 2.69
N ILE A 300 24.52 3.83 1.39
CA ILE A 300 25.50 3.71 0.31
C ILE A 300 25.98 5.08 -0.13
N ARG A 301 25.05 5.98 -0.46
CA ARG A 301 25.35 7.24 -1.13
C ARG A 301 25.74 8.29 -0.09
N LYS A 302 27.06 8.48 0.08
CA LYS A 302 27.62 9.50 0.97
C LYS A 302 27.02 10.88 0.66
N GLY A 303 26.46 11.53 1.68
CA GLY A 303 25.87 12.88 1.56
C GLY A 303 24.43 12.91 1.05
N VAL A 304 23.86 11.79 0.59
CA VAL A 304 22.44 11.71 0.24
C VAL A 304 21.62 11.48 1.51
N ARG A 305 20.65 12.36 1.75
CA ARG A 305 19.71 12.26 2.86
C ARG A 305 18.29 12.28 2.34
N TYR A 306 17.43 11.47 2.95
CA TYR A 306 16.02 11.41 2.63
C TYR A 306 15.24 12.16 3.71
N PRO A 307 14.47 13.21 3.37
CA PRO A 307 13.56 13.83 4.32
C PRO A 307 12.44 12.83 4.66
N LEU A 308 12.10 12.71 5.95
CA LEU A 308 10.97 11.90 6.37
C LEU A 308 9.68 12.76 6.37
N PRO A 309 8.53 12.15 6.04
CA PRO A 309 7.24 12.85 6.10
C PRO A 309 6.94 13.28 7.54
N ALA A 310 6.57 14.55 7.72
CA ALA A 310 6.21 15.10 9.04
C ALA A 310 5.01 14.36 9.66
N ASP A 311 4.04 13.99 8.83
CA ASP A 311 2.85 13.24 9.22
C ASP A 311 3.07 11.71 9.24
N GLY A 312 4.33 11.28 9.14
CA GLY A 312 4.73 9.88 9.15
C GLY A 312 4.30 9.07 7.92
N PHE A 313 4.23 7.75 8.10
CA PHE A 313 3.95 6.79 7.02
C PHE A 313 2.45 6.56 6.79
N GLY A 314 1.57 7.41 7.35
CA GLY A 314 0.12 7.19 7.29
C GLY A 314 -0.33 5.99 8.13
N MET A 315 0.37 5.70 9.24
CA MET A 315 0.02 4.64 10.19
C MET A 315 -0.39 5.28 11.52
N ASP A 316 -1.54 4.90 12.08
CA ASP A 316 -2.01 5.39 13.39
C ASP A 316 -1.54 4.52 14.55
N LYS A 317 -1.67 3.19 14.42
CA LYS A 317 -1.36 2.23 15.48
C LYS A 317 -0.18 1.33 15.12
N PRO A 318 0.47 0.75 16.15
CA PRO A 318 1.38 -0.37 15.94
C PRO A 318 0.79 -1.48 15.10
N PHE A 319 1.64 -2.11 14.28
CA PHE A 319 1.20 -3.25 13.48
C PHE A 319 0.62 -4.38 14.34
N PHE A 320 -0.33 -5.12 13.76
CA PHE A 320 -1.05 -6.23 14.40
C PHE A 320 -0.97 -7.48 13.53
N PRO A 321 -0.59 -8.65 14.07
CA PRO A 321 -0.58 -9.91 13.31
C PRO A 321 -2.01 -10.44 13.14
N VAL A 322 -2.51 -10.50 11.91
CA VAL A 322 -3.83 -11.05 11.59
C VAL A 322 -3.79 -12.57 11.51
N PHE A 323 -2.74 -13.12 10.92
CA PHE A 323 -2.54 -14.57 10.81
C PHE A 323 -1.04 -14.89 10.74
N ASP A 324 -0.71 -16.15 11.01
CA ASP A 324 0.56 -16.78 10.69
C ASP A 324 0.34 -18.04 9.83
N HIS A 325 1.41 -18.67 9.36
CA HIS A 325 1.34 -19.86 8.51
C HIS A 325 0.62 -21.08 9.13
N HIS A 326 0.43 -21.12 10.46
CA HIS A 326 -0.29 -22.20 11.13
C HIS A 326 -1.79 -21.92 11.23
N HIS A 327 -2.17 -20.64 11.26
CA HIS A 327 -3.54 -20.18 11.52
C HIS A 327 -4.12 -19.32 10.38
N GLY A 328 -3.53 -19.40 9.18
CA GLY A 328 -3.98 -18.67 8.00
C GLY A 328 -4.97 -19.47 7.17
N ASP A 329 -6.19 -18.95 7.03
CA ASP A 329 -7.17 -19.39 6.03
C ASP A 329 -7.80 -18.18 5.31
N VAL A 330 -8.53 -18.44 4.21
CA VAL A 330 -9.16 -17.37 3.41
C VAL A 330 -10.18 -16.57 4.22
N LYS A 331 -10.91 -17.21 5.15
CA LYS A 331 -11.91 -16.53 5.99
C LYS A 331 -11.25 -15.52 6.93
N THR A 332 -10.18 -15.93 7.61
CA THR A 332 -9.39 -15.10 8.52
C THR A 332 -8.75 -13.94 7.77
N ILE A 333 -8.20 -14.21 6.58
CA ILE A 333 -7.61 -13.18 5.73
C ILE A 333 -8.69 -12.18 5.27
N ARG A 334 -9.86 -12.66 4.82
CA ARG A 334 -10.97 -11.79 4.40
C ARG A 334 -11.44 -10.89 5.55
N GLN A 335 -11.63 -11.45 6.75
CA GLN A 335 -11.98 -10.67 7.95
C GLN A 335 -10.90 -9.63 8.30
N GLY A 336 -9.63 -9.99 8.17
CA GLY A 336 -8.51 -9.07 8.33
C GLY A 336 -8.56 -7.91 7.32
N LEU A 337 -8.82 -8.21 6.06
CA LEU A 337 -8.94 -7.20 5.01
C LEU A 337 -10.18 -6.31 5.18
N GLU A 338 -11.30 -6.84 5.66
CA GLU A 338 -12.52 -6.06 5.95
C GLU A 338 -12.31 -5.08 7.11
N ARG A 339 -11.58 -5.51 8.14
CA ARG A 339 -11.33 -4.70 9.35
C ARG A 339 -10.19 -3.72 9.20
N TYR A 340 -9.09 -4.13 8.56
CA TYR A 340 -7.83 -3.39 8.57
C TYR A 340 -7.36 -2.96 7.18
N GLY A 341 -8.04 -3.41 6.13
CA GLY A 341 -7.59 -3.14 4.77
C GLY A 341 -6.34 -3.93 4.41
N ILE A 342 -5.39 -3.28 3.73
CA ILE A 342 -4.20 -3.96 3.18
C ILE A 342 -3.42 -4.76 4.25
N LEU A 343 -3.05 -5.99 3.93
CA LEU A 343 -2.21 -6.82 4.81
C LEU A 343 -0.80 -6.94 4.21
N PHE A 344 0.19 -6.41 4.93
CA PHE A 344 1.59 -6.56 4.59
C PHE A 344 2.06 -7.98 4.92
N SER A 345 2.62 -8.67 3.94
CA SER A 345 2.85 -10.10 4.03
C SER A 345 4.18 -10.52 3.40
N GLN A 346 4.51 -11.78 3.61
CA GLN A 346 5.68 -12.44 3.07
C GLN A 346 5.29 -13.88 2.69
N HIS A 347 5.68 -14.34 1.52
CA HIS A 347 5.54 -15.73 1.10
C HIS A 347 6.88 -16.31 0.62
N THR A 348 6.95 -17.63 0.43
CA THR A 348 8.10 -18.28 -0.23
C THR A 348 7.87 -18.49 -1.72
N MET A 349 8.96 -18.72 -2.44
CA MET A 349 8.93 -19.40 -3.73
C MET A 349 8.58 -20.88 -3.54
N ARG A 350 7.87 -21.44 -4.53
CA ARG A 350 7.72 -22.89 -4.68
C ARG A 350 9.09 -23.49 -5.01
N PHE A 351 9.76 -24.10 -4.03
CA PHE A 351 10.81 -25.06 -4.30
C PHE A 351 10.35 -26.44 -3.81
N LEU A 352 10.12 -27.35 -4.77
CA LEU A 352 9.92 -28.79 -4.61
C LEU A 352 8.96 -29.24 -3.48
N HIS A 353 7.79 -29.76 -3.87
CA HIS A 353 6.89 -30.57 -3.03
C HIS A 353 6.39 -29.93 -1.72
N ASP A 354 5.59 -28.85 -1.83
CA ASP A 354 4.75 -28.33 -0.73
C ASP A 354 5.44 -28.04 0.61
N LYS A 355 6.77 -27.94 0.63
CA LYS A 355 7.54 -27.60 1.82
C LYS A 355 7.98 -26.14 1.78
N LEU A 356 7.59 -25.38 2.81
CA LEU A 356 8.23 -24.11 3.16
C LEU A 356 9.73 -24.37 3.38
N SER A 357 10.58 -23.96 2.45
CA SER A 357 12.02 -24.14 2.62
C SER A 357 12.84 -22.92 2.20
N SER A 358 13.85 -22.65 3.05
CA SER A 358 14.97 -21.74 2.92
C SER A 358 14.73 -20.21 3.05
N PRO A 359 15.52 -19.50 3.91
CA PRO A 359 15.58 -18.03 3.94
C PRO A 359 16.18 -17.38 2.68
N LEU A 360 16.47 -18.17 1.64
CA LEU A 360 17.04 -17.73 0.35
C LEU A 360 15.99 -17.62 -0.78
N GLY A 361 14.69 -17.78 -0.48
CA GLY A 361 13.62 -17.81 -1.50
C GLY A 361 12.33 -17.13 -1.03
N VAL A 362 12.45 -15.94 -0.45
CA VAL A 362 11.35 -15.26 0.24
C VAL A 362 11.01 -13.95 -0.45
N HIS A 363 9.71 -13.64 -0.50
CA HIS A 363 9.17 -12.50 -1.22
C HIS A 363 8.19 -11.71 -0.37
N GLY A 364 8.44 -10.42 -0.19
CA GLY A 364 7.53 -9.49 0.48
C GLY A 364 6.45 -9.02 -0.50
N VAL A 365 5.19 -8.99 -0.07
CA VAL A 365 4.04 -8.57 -0.89
C VAL A 365 2.97 -7.92 -0.03
N ASN A 366 1.92 -7.38 -0.65
CA ASN A 366 0.71 -7.01 0.05
C ASN A 366 -0.47 -7.85 -0.40
N ILE A 367 -1.15 -8.49 0.55
CA ILE A 367 -2.43 -9.13 0.30
C ILE A 367 -3.50 -8.04 0.23
N VAL A 368 -4.25 -8.04 -0.86
CA VAL A 368 -5.25 -7.01 -1.19
C VAL A 368 -6.64 -7.59 -1.39
N GLY A 369 -6.78 -8.92 -1.37
CA GLY A 369 -8.05 -9.57 -1.59
C GLY A 369 -8.04 -11.07 -1.40
N THR A 370 -9.22 -11.65 -1.57
CA THR A 370 -9.47 -13.09 -1.60
C THR A 370 -10.43 -13.39 -2.74
N ALA A 371 -10.33 -14.57 -3.33
CA ALA A 371 -11.22 -15.00 -4.39
C ALA A 371 -11.22 -16.52 -4.52
N ARG A 372 -12.02 -17.02 -5.47
CA ARG A 372 -11.91 -18.36 -6.02
C ARG A 372 -11.38 -18.27 -7.45
N LEU A 373 -10.36 -19.08 -7.75
CA LEU A 373 -9.82 -19.25 -9.08
C LEU A 373 -10.04 -20.71 -9.50
N LYS A 374 -10.86 -20.94 -10.52
CA LYS A 374 -11.21 -22.29 -11.00
C LYS A 374 -11.71 -23.20 -9.85
N GLY A 375 -12.60 -22.66 -9.03
CA GLY A 375 -13.18 -23.34 -7.87
C GLY A 375 -12.28 -23.49 -6.64
N LYS A 376 -11.04 -22.98 -6.65
CA LYS A 376 -10.13 -23.05 -5.49
C LYS A 376 -9.97 -21.71 -4.82
N ASP A 377 -10.04 -21.70 -3.51
CA ASP A 377 -9.79 -20.51 -2.69
C ASP A 377 -8.35 -20.03 -2.85
N VAL A 378 -8.20 -18.73 -3.13
CA VAL A 378 -6.93 -18.06 -3.36
C VAL A 378 -6.90 -16.72 -2.66
N VAL A 379 -5.69 -16.29 -2.36
CA VAL A 379 -5.37 -14.94 -1.90
C VAL A 379 -4.90 -14.12 -3.09
N LEU A 380 -5.36 -12.88 -3.16
CA LEU A 380 -4.93 -11.93 -4.17
C LEU A 380 -3.89 -11.01 -3.55
N TYR A 381 -2.72 -10.91 -4.18
CA TYR A 381 -1.66 -10.03 -3.72
C TYR A 381 -1.18 -9.10 -4.84
N TYR A 382 -0.74 -7.91 -4.43
CA TYR A 382 -0.12 -6.92 -5.32
C TYR A 382 1.39 -7.15 -5.36
N GLU A 383 1.91 -7.34 -6.57
CA GLU A 383 3.29 -7.70 -6.84
C GLU A 383 4.20 -6.46 -6.76
N THR A 384 5.27 -6.56 -5.99
CA THR A 384 6.22 -5.49 -5.71
C THR A 384 7.18 -5.15 -6.87
N PHE A 385 7.23 -5.99 -7.89
CA PHE A 385 7.85 -5.73 -9.20
C PHE A 385 6.79 -5.62 -10.32
N GLY A 386 5.51 -5.56 -9.94
CA GLY A 386 4.38 -5.62 -10.84
C GLY A 386 3.77 -4.25 -11.07
N LYS A 387 3.54 -3.89 -12.33
CA LYS A 387 2.80 -2.68 -12.70
C LYS A 387 1.83 -2.85 -13.87
N ASN A 388 1.79 -4.06 -14.43
CA ASN A 388 1.20 -4.31 -15.72
C ASN A 388 -0.04 -5.20 -15.64
N HIS A 389 -0.76 -5.25 -16.77
CA HIS A 389 -1.90 -6.15 -16.99
C HIS A 389 -1.50 -7.63 -16.81
N ARG A 390 -2.47 -8.51 -16.49
CA ARG A 390 -2.21 -9.96 -16.32
C ARG A 390 -1.49 -10.60 -17.51
N ASP A 391 -1.79 -10.15 -18.74
CA ASP A 391 -1.27 -10.71 -19.99
C ASP A 391 0.15 -10.21 -20.30
N TYR A 392 0.74 -9.36 -19.45
CA TYR A 392 2.11 -8.91 -19.61
C TYR A 392 3.10 -10.04 -19.29
N ILE A 393 3.76 -10.57 -20.32
CA ILE A 393 4.85 -11.53 -20.12
C ILE A 393 6.04 -10.81 -19.49
N GLU A 394 6.47 -11.32 -18.33
CA GLU A 394 7.55 -10.75 -17.51
C GLU A 394 8.84 -10.58 -18.33
N ASP A 395 9.39 -9.37 -18.32
CA ASP A 395 10.73 -9.06 -18.83
C ASP A 395 11.64 -8.67 -17.68
N SER A 396 12.84 -8.17 -17.99
CA SER A 396 13.80 -7.72 -16.96
C SER A 396 13.46 -6.35 -16.40
N PHE A 397 12.27 -5.79 -16.69
CA PHE A 397 11.90 -4.45 -16.26
C PHE A 397 10.61 -4.44 -15.42
N TYR A 398 9.62 -5.28 -15.76
CA TYR A 398 8.36 -5.34 -15.02
C TYR A 398 7.66 -6.71 -15.09
N GLY A 399 6.67 -6.90 -14.20
CA GLY A 399 5.69 -7.98 -14.29
C GLY A 399 4.23 -7.55 -14.13
N PRO A 400 3.30 -8.52 -14.18
CA PRO A 400 1.90 -8.32 -13.79
C PRO A 400 1.75 -7.83 -12.36
N ARG A 401 0.81 -6.91 -12.13
CA ARG A 401 0.56 -6.27 -10.83
C ARG A 401 -0.22 -7.13 -9.84
N LEU A 402 -1.22 -7.89 -10.29
CA LEU A 402 -2.13 -8.64 -9.42
C LEU A 402 -1.96 -10.13 -9.67
N ARG A 403 -1.83 -10.90 -8.59
CA ARG A 403 -1.61 -12.35 -8.65
C ARG A 403 -2.48 -13.09 -7.65
N ALA A 404 -2.95 -14.25 -8.08
CA ALA A 404 -3.60 -15.24 -7.23
C ALA A 404 -2.58 -16.25 -6.69
N PHE A 405 -2.65 -16.53 -5.40
CA PHE A 405 -1.74 -17.44 -4.72
C PHE A 405 -2.40 -18.21 -3.57
N PRO A 406 -2.04 -19.49 -3.32
CA PRO A 406 -2.62 -20.25 -2.22
C PRO A 406 -2.18 -19.73 -0.83
N VAL A 407 -3.11 -19.74 0.13
CA VAL A 407 -2.88 -19.23 1.52
C VAL A 407 -1.66 -19.91 2.18
N GLN A 408 -1.51 -21.22 2.00
CA GLN A 408 -0.50 -22.05 2.67
C GLN A 408 0.96 -21.64 2.44
N PHE A 409 1.23 -20.78 1.45
CA PHE A 409 2.58 -20.28 1.16
C PHE A 409 2.91 -18.95 1.84
N PHE A 410 1.93 -18.30 2.49
CA PHE A 410 2.13 -17.07 3.23
C PHE A 410 2.58 -17.37 4.67
N TYR A 411 3.62 -16.68 5.13
CA TYR A 411 4.15 -16.82 6.48
C TYR A 411 3.30 -16.12 7.53
N GLN A 412 2.77 -14.95 7.19
CA GLN A 412 2.04 -14.07 8.09
C GLN A 412 1.34 -12.95 7.31
N GLY A 413 0.29 -12.39 7.89
CA GLY A 413 -0.31 -11.12 7.46
C GLY A 413 -0.25 -10.11 8.59
N LEU A 414 0.39 -8.97 8.34
CA LEU A 414 0.51 -7.86 9.28
C LEU A 414 -0.43 -6.73 8.84
N ALA A 415 -1.34 -6.35 9.71
CA ALA A 415 -2.22 -5.19 9.55
C ALA A 415 -1.60 -3.94 10.20
N PHE A 416 -2.08 -2.76 9.78
CA PHE A 416 -1.77 -1.47 10.40
C PHE A 416 -3.08 -0.82 10.87
N PRO A 417 -3.52 -1.10 12.11
CA PRO A 417 -4.82 -0.63 12.59
C PRO A 417 -4.94 0.90 12.64
N HIS A 418 -6.16 1.40 12.47
CA HIS A 418 -6.49 2.82 12.49
C HIS A 418 -7.75 3.07 13.31
N HIS A 419 -7.75 4.11 14.14
CA HIS A 419 -8.91 4.47 14.94
C HIS A 419 -9.72 5.58 14.29
N LEU A 420 -11.04 5.41 14.30
CA LEU A 420 -11.94 6.55 14.22
C LEU A 420 -12.03 7.15 15.63
N ARG A 421 -11.37 8.29 15.84
CA ARG A 421 -11.38 8.97 17.13
C ARG A 421 -12.71 9.69 17.30
N VAL A 422 -13.27 9.61 18.49
CA VAL A 422 -14.51 10.29 18.84
C VAL A 422 -14.34 11.07 20.13
N SER A 423 -14.79 12.31 20.13
CA SER A 423 -14.84 13.13 21.33
C SER A 423 -16.22 13.76 21.47
N MET A 424 -16.60 14.07 22.71
CA MET A 424 -17.80 14.82 23.01
C MET A 424 -17.44 16.08 23.79
N GLU A 425 -18.01 17.20 23.39
CA GLU A 425 -17.86 18.50 24.06
C GLU A 425 -19.24 19.13 24.29
N PRO A 426 -19.61 19.47 25.54
CA PRO A 426 -20.77 20.31 25.79
C PRO A 426 -20.46 21.77 25.44
N ARG A 427 -21.35 22.44 24.68
CA ARG A 427 -21.27 23.89 24.41
C ARG A 427 -22.65 24.52 24.52
N GLY A 428 -22.85 25.32 25.57
CA GLY A 428 -24.17 25.84 25.91
C GLY A 428 -25.16 24.68 26.10
N GLU A 429 -26.29 24.75 25.40
CA GLU A 429 -27.35 23.74 25.46
C GLU A 429 -27.20 22.67 24.35
N THR A 430 -25.99 22.35 23.91
CA THR A 430 -25.78 21.34 22.85
C THR A 430 -24.55 20.50 23.14
N LEU A 431 -24.69 19.18 22.95
CA LEU A 431 -23.57 18.24 22.96
C LEU A 431 -23.07 18.07 21.53
N TYR A 432 -21.79 18.34 21.33
CA TYR A 432 -21.11 18.17 20.05
C TYR A 432 -20.31 16.89 20.11
N VAL A 433 -20.63 15.94 19.24
CA VAL A 433 -19.83 14.73 19.06
C VAL A 433 -19.06 14.84 17.77
N ARG A 434 -17.74 14.74 17.85
CA ARG A 434 -16.82 14.90 16.71
C ARG A 434 -16.13 13.60 16.41
N PHE A 435 -16.10 13.25 15.13
CA PHE A 435 -15.36 12.12 14.61
C PHE A 435 -14.16 12.62 13.81
N THR A 436 -12.97 12.15 14.16
CA THR A 436 -11.73 12.50 13.46
C THR A 436 -10.87 11.29 13.17
N ASP A 437 -10.03 11.39 12.16
CA ASP A 437 -8.97 10.41 11.89
C ASP A 437 -7.78 10.57 12.85
N CYS A 438 -6.71 9.82 12.57
CA CYS A 438 -5.48 9.84 13.34
C CYS A 438 -4.71 11.18 13.30
N LEU A 439 -4.97 12.00 12.30
CA LEU A 439 -4.40 13.33 12.09
C LEU A 439 -5.31 14.45 12.64
N GLY A 440 -6.43 14.10 13.27
CA GLY A 440 -7.40 15.06 13.80
C GLY A 440 -8.27 15.71 12.72
N ARG A 441 -8.29 15.18 11.50
CA ARG A 441 -9.14 15.70 10.42
C ARG A 441 -10.56 15.13 10.54
N PRO A 442 -11.61 15.88 10.18
CA PRO A 442 -12.98 15.39 10.22
C PRO A 442 -13.16 14.10 9.41
N ALA A 443 -13.77 13.08 10.02
CA ALA A 443 -13.98 11.78 9.39
C ALA A 443 -15.44 11.34 9.59
N VAL A 444 -16.17 11.11 8.50
CA VAL A 444 -17.56 10.66 8.55
C VAL A 444 -17.59 9.14 8.77
N PRO A 445 -18.31 8.62 9.80
CA PRO A 445 -18.55 7.19 9.94
C PRO A 445 -19.50 6.68 8.84
N ASP A 446 -19.37 5.42 8.44
CA ASP A 446 -20.24 4.84 7.42
C ASP A 446 -21.62 4.50 7.98
N ARG A 447 -21.67 4.11 9.26
CA ARG A 447 -22.92 3.99 10.03
C ARG A 447 -22.76 4.60 11.40
N VAL A 448 -23.84 5.21 11.88
CA VAL A 448 -23.94 5.71 13.25
C VAL A 448 -25.36 5.49 13.75
N SER A 449 -25.47 5.11 15.02
CA SER A 449 -26.72 5.09 15.77
C SER A 449 -26.49 5.70 17.14
N ALA A 450 -27.51 6.37 17.65
CA ALA A 450 -27.47 7.06 18.93
C ALA A 450 -28.67 6.65 19.78
N GLU A 451 -28.41 6.51 21.07
CA GLU A 451 -29.42 6.29 22.09
C GLU A 451 -29.14 7.26 23.23
N ARG A 452 -30.17 7.98 23.66
CA ARG A 452 -30.11 8.90 24.77
C ARG A 452 -31.01 8.41 25.88
N ASP A 453 -30.47 8.22 27.06
CA ASP A 453 -31.23 7.81 28.25
C ASP A 453 -32.14 6.59 27.99
N GLY A 454 -31.65 5.60 27.23
CA GLY A 454 -32.44 4.41 26.84
C GLY A 454 -33.28 4.58 25.57
N THR A 455 -33.41 5.81 25.04
CA THR A 455 -34.30 6.13 23.92
C THR A 455 -33.51 6.37 22.64
N PRO A 456 -33.79 5.64 21.53
CA PRO A 456 -33.14 5.88 20.25
C PRO A 456 -33.34 7.32 19.76
N VAL A 457 -32.25 7.94 19.28
CA VAL A 457 -32.26 9.27 18.67
C VAL A 457 -31.92 9.14 17.19
N ALA A 458 -32.76 9.72 16.33
CA ALA A 458 -32.48 9.76 14.91
C ALA A 458 -31.22 10.60 14.64
N VAL A 459 -30.21 9.98 14.05
CA VAL A 459 -28.95 10.62 13.67
C VAL A 459 -28.61 10.27 12.24
N LYS A 460 -28.01 11.22 11.53
CA LYS A 460 -27.42 11.00 10.22
C LYS A 460 -25.90 11.00 10.36
N ALA A 461 -25.22 10.05 9.71
CA ALA A 461 -23.77 10.03 9.67
C ALA A 461 -23.21 11.39 9.22
N ALA A 462 -22.38 11.98 10.07
CA ALA A 462 -21.67 13.22 9.84
C ALA A 462 -20.38 13.22 10.68
N ALA A 463 -19.40 14.02 10.28
CA ALA A 463 -18.17 14.17 11.05
C ALA A 463 -18.38 14.92 12.37
N GLU A 464 -19.50 15.65 12.49
CA GLU A 464 -19.95 16.28 13.73
C GLU A 464 -21.45 16.05 13.89
N LEU A 465 -21.87 15.55 15.05
CA LEU A 465 -23.27 15.36 15.43
C LEU A 465 -23.63 16.33 16.55
N HIS A 466 -24.85 16.86 16.49
CA HIS A 466 -25.37 17.82 17.47
C HIS A 466 -26.56 17.21 18.18
N PHE A 467 -26.49 17.17 19.50
CA PHE A 467 -27.59 16.72 20.34
C PHE A 467 -28.04 17.88 21.23
N PRO A 468 -29.27 18.39 21.08
CA PRO A 468 -29.78 19.43 21.97
C PRO A 468 -29.78 18.92 23.42
N ALA A 469 -29.27 19.70 24.35
CA ALA A 469 -29.15 19.33 25.77
C ALA A 469 -30.50 19.49 26.49
N PHE A 470 -31.45 18.62 26.17
CA PHE A 470 -32.70 18.52 26.93
C PHE A 470 -32.41 17.94 28.31
N ASN A 471 -32.33 18.80 29.32
CA ASN A 471 -31.95 18.49 30.71
C ASN A 471 -30.42 18.37 30.86
N GLU A 472 -29.86 19.12 31.80
CA GLU A 472 -28.41 19.32 32.01
C GLU A 472 -27.62 18.03 32.34
N LYS A 473 -28.27 16.87 32.38
CA LYS A 473 -27.69 15.55 32.65
C LYS A 473 -28.27 14.46 31.77
N GLY A 474 -27.50 13.41 31.55
CA GLY A 474 -27.97 12.20 30.87
C GLY A 474 -26.85 11.27 30.43
N VAL A 475 -27.24 10.25 29.69
CA VAL A 475 -26.35 9.26 29.09
C VAL A 475 -26.56 9.28 27.58
N LEU A 476 -25.47 9.45 26.84
CA LEU A 476 -25.44 9.30 25.39
C LEU A 476 -24.64 8.05 25.05
N LYS A 477 -25.31 7.09 24.41
CA LYS A 477 -24.68 5.91 23.85
C LYS A 477 -24.60 6.06 22.33
N LEU A 478 -23.41 5.91 21.76
CA LEU A 478 -23.20 5.88 20.32
C LEU A 478 -22.62 4.55 19.90
N ARG A 479 -23.12 4.04 18.77
CA ARG A 479 -22.49 2.96 18.02
C ARG A 479 -22.17 3.45 16.63
N PHE A 480 -20.94 3.23 16.19
CA PHE A 480 -20.50 3.71 14.89
C PHE A 480 -19.44 2.79 14.29
N GLU A 481 -19.36 2.80 12.96
CA GLU A 481 -18.36 2.03 12.23
C GLU A 481 -17.86 2.83 11.04
N LYS A 482 -16.61 2.59 10.67
CA LYS A 482 -16.01 3.11 9.44
C LYS A 482 -15.10 2.03 8.88
N LYS A 483 -15.29 1.70 7.60
CA LYS A 483 -14.55 0.67 6.89
C LYS A 483 -13.04 0.89 7.04
N TYR A 484 -12.32 -0.17 7.40
CA TYR A 484 -10.87 -0.18 7.71
C TYR A 484 -10.43 0.50 9.01
N PHE A 485 -11.25 1.36 9.62
CA PHE A 485 -10.94 1.99 10.89
C PHE A 485 -11.40 1.03 11.99
N TYR A 486 -10.50 0.14 12.39
CA TYR A 486 -10.73 -0.84 13.43
C TYR A 486 -9.59 -0.88 14.44
N ALA A 487 -9.95 -0.94 15.71
CA ALA A 487 -9.07 -1.08 16.87
C ALA A 487 -9.04 -2.55 17.30
N PRO A 488 -7.89 -3.27 17.30
CA PRO A 488 -7.86 -4.68 17.71
C PRO A 488 -8.32 -4.93 19.16
N GLU A 489 -8.28 -3.90 20.01
CA GLU A 489 -8.83 -3.93 21.38
C GLU A 489 -10.36 -3.80 21.43
N GLU A 490 -11.01 -3.51 20.32
CA GLU A 490 -12.47 -3.44 20.20
C GLU A 490 -13.02 -4.67 19.45
N ASP A 491 -14.28 -5.00 19.68
CA ASP A 491 -14.94 -6.20 19.13
C ASP A 491 -16.04 -5.79 18.14
N GLY A 492 -15.64 -5.47 16.91
CA GLY A 492 -16.58 -5.01 15.87
C GLY A 492 -16.68 -3.48 15.78
N ALA A 493 -17.93 -3.00 15.70
CA ALA A 493 -18.23 -1.57 15.66
C ALA A 493 -17.83 -0.90 16.99
N TYR A 494 -17.42 0.36 16.90
CA TYR A 494 -17.14 1.16 18.08
C TYR A 494 -18.44 1.40 18.85
N GLU A 495 -18.41 1.11 20.15
CA GLU A 495 -19.45 1.51 21.09
C GLU A 495 -18.82 2.46 22.12
N ARG A 496 -19.50 3.58 22.36
CA ARG A 496 -19.10 4.56 23.37
C ARG A 496 -20.30 4.99 24.18
N THR A 497 -20.06 5.22 25.47
CA THR A 497 -21.08 5.68 26.41
C THR A 497 -20.52 6.88 27.15
N TRP A 498 -21.16 8.03 26.95
CA TRP A 498 -20.86 9.25 27.68
C TRP A 498 -21.91 9.51 28.74
N PHE A 499 -21.44 9.81 29.95
CA PHE A 499 -22.24 10.38 31.01
C PHE A 499 -21.98 11.90 31.01
N PHE A 500 -23.01 12.72 30.98
CA PHE A 500 -22.88 14.18 30.98
C PHE A 500 -23.73 14.82 32.08
N GLY A 501 -23.25 15.96 32.57
CA GLY A 501 -23.82 16.74 33.67
C GLY A 501 -23.42 18.23 33.56
N LYS A 502 -23.76 19.04 34.57
CA LYS A 502 -23.42 20.48 34.60
C LYS A 502 -21.91 20.71 34.58
N SER A 503 -21.15 19.78 35.16
CA SER A 503 -19.69 19.87 35.31
C SER A 503 -18.90 19.36 34.11
N GLY A 504 -19.55 18.77 33.09
CA GLY A 504 -18.91 18.26 31.89
C GLY A 504 -19.41 16.87 31.49
N CYS A 505 -18.55 16.11 30.81
CA CYS A 505 -18.85 14.75 30.36
C CYS A 505 -17.70 13.77 30.60
N VAL A 506 -18.04 12.49 30.77
CA VAL A 506 -17.11 11.40 31.07
C VAL A 506 -17.41 10.22 30.15
N GLU A 507 -16.37 9.69 29.51
CA GLU A 507 -16.39 8.47 28.71
C GLU A 507 -15.57 7.39 29.44
N LEU A 508 -16.12 6.18 29.59
CA LEU A 508 -15.42 5.08 30.29
C LEU A 508 -15.29 3.81 29.44
N LYS A 509 -16.01 3.72 28.31
CA LYS A 509 -16.09 2.50 27.50
C LYS A 509 -14.78 2.24 26.78
N GLU A 510 -14.07 3.26 26.33
CA GLU A 510 -12.72 3.08 25.73
C GLU A 510 -11.77 2.47 26.76
N TYR A 511 -11.75 2.99 27.99
CA TYR A 511 -10.89 2.47 29.05
C TYR A 511 -11.27 1.03 29.45
N GLU A 512 -12.57 0.71 29.52
CA GLU A 512 -13.04 -0.67 29.73
C GLU A 512 -12.51 -1.62 28.66
N LYS A 513 -12.70 -1.29 27.38
CA LYS A 513 -12.27 -2.14 26.25
C LYS A 513 -10.76 -2.37 26.25
N LEU A 514 -10.00 -1.31 26.54
CA LEU A 514 -8.55 -1.37 26.67
C LEU A 514 -8.08 -2.29 27.80
N VAL A 515 -8.68 -2.18 28.99
CA VAL A 515 -8.34 -3.05 30.14
C VAL A 515 -8.76 -4.50 29.88
N ALA A 516 -9.91 -4.72 29.25
CA ALA A 516 -10.35 -6.05 28.83
C ALA A 516 -9.37 -6.69 27.84
N ALA A 517 -8.92 -5.94 26.83
CA ALA A 517 -7.92 -6.38 25.86
C ALA A 517 -6.57 -6.69 26.52
N LEU A 518 -6.12 -5.87 27.48
CA LEU A 518 -4.93 -6.16 28.29
C LEU A 518 -5.07 -7.47 29.09
N HIS A 519 -6.24 -7.71 29.70
CA HIS A 519 -6.50 -8.92 30.47
C HIS A 519 -6.47 -10.17 29.58
N ALA A 520 -7.17 -10.15 28.45
CA ALA A 520 -7.15 -11.24 27.47
C ALA A 520 -5.72 -11.52 26.98
N ASN A 521 -4.95 -10.47 26.69
CA ASN A 521 -3.56 -10.62 26.26
C ASN A 521 -2.62 -11.14 27.34
N LYS A 522 -2.92 -10.92 28.62
CA LYS A 522 -2.17 -11.41 29.78
C LYS A 522 -2.48 -12.87 30.12
N GLN A 523 -3.68 -13.36 29.85
CA GLN A 523 -3.98 -14.78 30.01
C GLN A 523 -3.21 -15.65 29.01
N ASN A 524 -2.92 -15.10 27.82
CA ASN A 524 -2.07 -15.74 26.80
C ASN A 524 -0.56 -15.63 27.10
N LEU A 525 -0.15 -15.07 28.25
CA LEU A 525 1.25 -14.80 28.56
C LEU A 525 2.08 -16.09 28.73
N ILE A 526 1.46 -17.20 29.14
CA ILE A 526 2.14 -18.51 29.27
C ILE A 526 2.56 -19.07 27.88
N GLU A 527 1.76 -18.83 26.84
CA GLU A 527 2.12 -19.16 25.45
C GLU A 527 3.10 -18.12 24.86
N LYS A 528 2.98 -16.84 25.26
CA LYS A 528 3.90 -15.75 24.87
C LYS A 528 5.27 -15.79 25.56
N ILE A 529 5.48 -16.51 26.67
CA ILE A 529 6.84 -16.69 27.21
C ILE A 529 7.75 -17.42 26.19
N ARG A 530 7.18 -18.14 25.21
CA ARG A 530 7.91 -18.69 24.05
C ARG A 530 8.09 -17.70 22.87
N TYR A 531 7.32 -16.62 22.79
CA TYR A 531 7.31 -15.64 21.69
C TYR A 531 7.23 -14.20 22.23
N LYS A 532 8.29 -13.39 22.04
CA LYS A 532 8.43 -12.01 22.55
C LYS A 532 7.09 -11.23 22.59
N PRO A 533 6.79 -10.47 23.68
CA PRO A 533 5.54 -9.70 23.78
C PRO A 533 5.36 -8.86 22.51
N GLU A 534 4.15 -8.84 21.97
CA GLU A 534 3.88 -8.22 20.67
C GLU A 534 3.80 -6.69 20.79
N ASN A 535 4.17 -5.99 19.73
CA ASN A 535 4.15 -4.51 19.64
C ASN A 535 2.86 -3.88 20.12
N PHE A 536 1.77 -4.57 19.82
CA PHE A 536 0.45 -4.12 20.18
C PHE A 536 0.22 -4.15 21.71
N TYR A 537 0.75 -5.14 22.44
CA TYR A 537 0.56 -5.23 23.90
C TYR A 537 1.22 -4.07 24.65
N ASP A 538 2.46 -3.73 24.30
CA ASP A 538 3.18 -2.60 24.92
C ASP A 538 2.44 -1.28 24.65
N TYR A 539 1.87 -1.14 23.45
CA TYR A 539 0.98 -0.02 23.15
C TYR A 539 -0.28 -0.01 24.03
N LEU A 540 -0.94 -1.15 24.25
CA LEU A 540 -2.10 -1.21 25.13
C LEU A 540 -1.75 -0.78 26.56
N VAL A 541 -0.57 -1.18 27.08
CA VAL A 541 -0.09 -0.77 28.40
C VAL A 541 0.14 0.75 28.46
N CYS A 542 0.85 1.31 27.48
CA CYS A 542 1.10 2.76 27.42
C CYS A 542 -0.19 3.56 27.24
N ARG A 543 -1.14 3.08 26.41
CA ARG A 543 -2.43 3.74 26.20
C ARG A 543 -3.29 3.67 27.47
N GLU A 544 -3.26 2.56 28.20
CA GLU A 544 -4.01 2.43 29.47
C GLU A 544 -3.53 3.47 30.47
N GLU A 545 -2.21 3.60 30.62
CA GLU A 545 -1.63 4.56 31.53
C GLU A 545 -1.96 6.00 31.12
N THR A 546 -1.91 6.30 29.81
CA THR A 546 -2.23 7.63 29.27
C THR A 546 -3.70 7.97 29.53
N LEU A 547 -4.63 7.09 29.15
CA LEU A 547 -6.06 7.31 29.31
C LEU A 547 -6.46 7.38 30.78
N ARG A 548 -5.83 6.58 31.65
CA ARG A 548 -6.00 6.68 33.11
C ARG A 548 -5.57 8.05 33.64
N ARG A 549 -4.43 8.56 33.20
CA ARG A 549 -3.94 9.91 33.58
C ARG A 549 -4.85 11.03 33.06
N GLU A 550 -5.47 10.85 31.90
CA GLU A 550 -6.45 11.79 31.33
C GLU A 550 -7.78 11.78 32.10
N LEU A 551 -8.29 10.59 32.45
CA LEU A 551 -9.58 10.42 33.14
C LEU A 551 -9.51 10.79 34.62
N LEU A 552 -8.41 10.51 35.32
CA LEU A 552 -8.31 10.67 36.78
C LEU A 552 -8.60 12.12 37.26
N PRO A 553 -8.07 13.18 36.63
CA PRO A 553 -8.41 14.56 36.99
C PRO A 553 -9.90 14.90 36.74
N ILE A 554 -10.51 14.34 35.70
CA ILE A 554 -11.93 14.54 35.38
C ILE A 554 -12.78 13.88 36.48
N LEU A 555 -12.49 12.62 36.80
CA LEU A 555 -13.20 11.87 37.83
C LEU A 555 -13.08 12.55 39.21
N ARG A 556 -11.91 13.05 39.59
CA ARG A 556 -11.72 13.75 40.88
C ARG A 556 -12.55 15.03 41.02
N LYS A 557 -12.91 15.68 39.92
CA LYS A 557 -13.74 16.90 39.92
C LYS A 557 -15.24 16.62 40.00
N LEU A 558 -15.67 15.36 39.81
CA LEU A 558 -17.09 15.00 39.84
C LEU A 558 -17.75 15.21 41.20
N SER A 559 -17.01 15.38 42.30
CA SER A 559 -17.58 15.73 43.60
C SER A 559 -18.38 17.06 43.58
N SER A 560 -18.10 17.93 42.60
CA SER A 560 -18.87 19.16 42.35
C SER A 560 -20.21 18.92 41.64
N ASP A 561 -20.48 17.69 41.17
CA ASP A 561 -21.69 17.26 40.46
C ASP A 561 -22.15 15.87 40.96
N PRO A 562 -22.87 15.82 42.10
CA PRO A 562 -23.19 14.57 42.78
C PRO A 562 -23.97 13.57 41.94
N GLU A 563 -24.77 14.04 41.00
CA GLU A 563 -25.59 13.19 40.13
C GLU A 563 -24.74 12.50 39.07
N LEU A 564 -23.85 13.24 38.40
CA LEU A 564 -22.88 12.66 37.46
C LEU A 564 -21.92 11.72 38.18
N ALA A 565 -21.47 12.09 39.40
CA ALA A 565 -20.65 11.23 40.24
C ALA A 565 -21.34 9.90 40.57
N ARG A 566 -22.63 9.92 40.90
CA ARG A 566 -23.42 8.71 41.18
C ARG A 566 -23.57 7.83 39.92
N ALA A 567 -23.88 8.42 38.77
CA ALA A 567 -24.01 7.67 37.51
C ALA A 567 -22.70 6.97 37.13
N VAL A 568 -21.57 7.68 37.23
CA VAL A 568 -20.23 7.10 36.99
C VAL A 568 -19.91 6.01 38.01
N ALA A 569 -20.22 6.22 39.30
CA ALA A 569 -19.98 5.23 40.34
C ALA A 569 -20.84 3.95 40.15
N ASP A 570 -22.08 4.09 39.68
CA ASP A 570 -22.93 2.96 39.31
C ASP A 570 -22.33 2.15 38.16
N GLU A 571 -21.75 2.80 37.15
CA GLU A 571 -21.07 2.12 36.04
C GLU A 571 -19.86 1.31 36.53
N PHE A 572 -18.99 1.92 37.36
CA PHE A 572 -17.87 1.20 37.98
C PHE A 572 -18.32 0.00 38.82
N ARG A 573 -19.49 0.06 39.48
CA ARG A 573 -20.02 -1.05 40.28
C ARG A 573 -20.60 -2.18 39.43
N ARG A 574 -21.29 -1.86 38.35
CA ARG A 574 -21.91 -2.84 37.44
C ARG A 574 -20.89 -3.52 36.53
N ASN A 575 -19.79 -2.83 36.23
CA ASN A 575 -18.80 -3.25 35.27
C ASN A 575 -17.56 -3.85 35.95
N GLU A 576 -17.46 -5.17 35.95
CA GLU A 576 -16.39 -5.89 36.67
C GLU A 576 -14.97 -5.53 36.16
N VAL A 577 -14.83 -5.25 34.86
CA VAL A 577 -13.55 -4.84 34.25
C VAL A 577 -13.11 -3.49 34.82
N LEU A 578 -14.00 -2.50 34.82
CA LEU A 578 -13.73 -1.18 35.39
C LEU A 578 -13.50 -1.25 36.91
N ALA A 579 -14.30 -2.01 37.64
CA ALA A 579 -14.18 -2.18 39.10
C ALA A 579 -12.79 -2.69 39.52
N LYS A 580 -12.25 -3.65 38.76
CA LYS A 580 -10.95 -4.30 39.06
C LYS A 580 -9.75 -3.58 38.42
N SER A 581 -9.99 -2.58 37.57
CA SER A 581 -8.94 -1.85 36.86
C SER A 581 -8.06 -0.99 37.79
N PRO A 582 -6.87 -0.55 37.34
CA PRO A 582 -6.08 0.47 38.03
C PRO A 582 -6.86 1.77 38.31
N LEU A 583 -7.62 2.30 37.34
CA LEU A 583 -8.46 3.49 37.53
C LEU A 583 -9.53 3.28 38.62
N GLY A 584 -10.22 2.13 38.60
CA GLY A 584 -11.22 1.78 39.62
C GLY A 584 -10.63 1.71 41.04
N ARG A 585 -9.38 1.25 41.18
CA ARG A 585 -8.66 1.24 42.46
C ARG A 585 -8.29 2.65 42.94
N GLU A 586 -7.91 3.54 42.04
CA GLU A 586 -7.55 4.93 42.36
C GLU A 586 -8.77 5.81 42.64
N CYS A 587 -9.93 5.44 42.10
CA CYS A 587 -11.20 6.14 42.30
C CYS A 587 -12.08 5.52 43.41
N LYS A 588 -11.54 4.62 44.25
CA LYS A 588 -12.30 3.96 45.33
C LYS A 588 -13.04 4.92 46.26
N ASP A 589 -12.46 6.09 46.54
CA ASP A 589 -13.09 7.07 47.44
C ASP A 589 -14.24 7.83 46.77
N LEU A 590 -14.18 8.02 45.45
CA LEU A 590 -15.32 8.52 44.66
C LEU A 590 -16.49 7.52 44.69
N LEU A 591 -16.19 6.21 44.67
CA LEU A 591 -17.18 5.14 44.80
C LEU A 591 -17.83 5.13 46.19
N LYS A 592 -17.07 5.44 47.25
CA LYS A 592 -17.58 5.55 48.64
C LYS A 592 -18.35 6.86 48.91
N PHE A 593 -18.00 7.96 48.24
CA PHE A 593 -18.64 9.27 48.46
C PHE A 593 -20.11 9.31 48.02
N SER A 594 -20.50 8.55 47.00
CA SER A 594 -21.91 8.48 46.56
C SER A 594 -22.84 7.74 47.54
N GLU A 595 -22.30 6.87 48.41
CA GLU A 595 -23.07 6.13 49.41
C GLU A 595 -23.52 7.03 50.57
N ALA A 596 -22.68 7.98 51.00
CA ALA A 596 -22.96 8.85 52.15
C ALA A 596 -24.04 9.92 51.90
N GLN A 597 -24.30 10.29 50.64
CA GLN A 597 -25.38 11.25 50.29
C GLN A 597 -26.74 10.58 50.01
N THR A 598 -26.83 9.25 50.04
CA THR A 598 -28.11 8.53 49.87
C THR A 598 -28.86 8.35 51.21
N ILE A 599 -28.22 8.71 52.34
CA ILE A 599 -28.74 8.53 53.70
C ILE A 599 -29.10 9.89 54.36
N ARG A 600 -29.23 10.98 53.59
CA ARG A 600 -29.77 12.26 54.10
C ARG A 600 -31.03 12.69 53.38
#